data_AF-A0A836SS57-F1
#
_entry.id   AF-A0A836SS57-F1
#
_cell.length_a   1.000
_cell.length_b   1.000
_cell.length_c   1.000
_cell.angle_alpha   90.00
_cell.angle_beta   90.00
_cell.angle_gamma   90.00
#
_symmetry.space_group_name_H-M   'P 1'
#
loop_
_entity.id
_entity.type
_entity.pdbx_description
1 polymer ?
#
loop_
_entity_poly.entity_id
_entity_poly.type
_entity_poly.pdbx_seq_one_letter_code
_entity_poly.pdbx_strand_id
1 'polypeptide(L)'
;MAPTAKKKTAGSGRSTPRKSTRKAARRTGTAAKTRRTKKTITSAERYKMIETAAYLRAEKNDFGGDPVHYWLEAEKEVDAQLAASGVKVKS
;
A
#
# COMPACT_ATOMS: atom_id res chain seq x y z
N MET A 1 20.82 23.09 45.55
CA MET A 1 20.17 24.38 45.87
C MET A 1 19.37 24.84 44.66
N ALA A 2 18.07 25.02 44.80
CA ALA A 2 17.35 26.03 44.00
C ALA A 2 17.68 27.42 44.59
N PRO A 3 17.42 28.53 43.86
CA PRO A 3 16.20 29.27 44.17
C PRO A 3 15.52 30.04 42.99
N THR A 4 14.18 29.95 42.96
CA THR A 4 13.13 31.00 42.82
C THR A 4 13.24 32.11 41.74
N ALA A 5 12.27 32.26 40.80
CA ALA A 5 10.93 32.92 40.87
C ALA A 5 10.94 34.33 40.18
N LYS A 6 9.93 34.81 39.41
CA LYS A 6 8.57 35.24 39.84
C LYS A 6 7.75 35.84 38.65
N LYS A 7 6.41 35.63 38.70
CA LYS A 7 5.25 36.49 38.29
C LYS A 7 5.07 36.88 36.80
N LYS A 8 3.87 37.03 36.22
CA LYS A 8 2.63 37.66 36.74
C LYS A 8 1.37 37.33 35.85
N THR A 9 0.28 36.95 36.52
CA THR A 9 -1.15 37.35 36.38
C THR A 9 -2.04 37.14 35.14
N ALA A 10 -3.32 36.89 35.50
CA ALA A 10 -4.61 37.00 34.79
C ALA A 10 -4.96 35.78 33.91
N GLY A 11 -6.04 35.02 34.11
CA GLY A 11 -7.26 35.19 34.87
C GLY A 11 -8.41 34.81 33.95
N SER A 12 -9.15 33.73 34.22
CA SER A 12 -10.56 33.55 33.81
C SER A 12 -11.07 32.16 34.21
N GLY A 13 -12.27 32.15 34.78
CA GLY A 13 -13.25 31.12 34.43
C GLY A 13 -13.24 29.83 35.25
N ARG A 14 -13.86 29.89 36.42
CA ARG A 14 -14.59 28.75 37.00
C ARG A 14 -15.56 28.19 35.95
N SER A 15 -15.49 26.89 35.65
CA SER A 15 -16.64 26.12 35.14
C SER A 15 -16.39 24.62 35.36
N THR A 16 -17.21 24.04 36.23
CA THR A 16 -17.34 22.60 36.47
C THR A 16 -18.25 21.96 35.40
N PRO A 17 -18.50 20.64 35.45
CA PRO A 17 -18.13 19.67 34.42
C PRO A 17 -19.27 19.39 33.44
N ARG A 18 -19.00 19.26 32.13
CA ARG A 18 -20.00 18.77 31.18
C ARG A 18 -19.61 17.42 30.63
N LYS A 19 -20.13 16.38 31.31
CA LYS A 19 -20.23 15.01 30.82
C LYS A 19 -20.98 15.03 29.49
N SER A 20 -20.25 15.04 28.39
CA SER A 20 -20.82 14.92 27.05
C SER A 20 -20.83 13.45 26.66
N THR A 21 -21.97 12.81 26.89
CA THR A 21 -22.33 11.56 26.24
C THR A 21 -22.40 11.81 24.73
N ARG A 22 -21.40 11.37 23.98
CA ARG A 22 -21.55 11.13 22.54
C ARG A 22 -21.44 9.64 22.25
N LYS A 23 -22.59 8.99 22.32
CA LYS A 23 -22.90 7.78 21.57
C LYS A 23 -22.75 8.13 20.08
N ALA A 24 -21.68 7.69 19.44
CA ALA A 24 -21.49 7.84 18.01
C ALA A 24 -21.04 6.49 17.44
N ALA A 25 -22.05 5.78 16.95
CA ALA A 25 -22.03 4.74 15.92
C ALA A 25 -20.69 4.05 15.67
N ARG A 26 -20.62 2.79 16.11
CA ARG A 26 -19.76 1.76 15.55
C ARG A 26 -19.93 1.77 14.03
N ARG A 27 -19.00 2.42 13.32
CA ARG A 27 -18.86 2.27 11.87
C ARG A 27 -18.40 0.83 11.66
N THR A 28 -19.35 -0.08 11.47
CA THR A 28 -19.08 -1.33 10.75
C THR A 28 -18.69 -0.92 9.35
N GLY A 29 -17.41 -0.59 9.18
CA GLY A 29 -16.78 -0.50 7.88
C GLY A 29 -16.75 -1.91 7.33
N THR A 30 -17.85 -2.31 6.68
CA THR A 30 -17.81 -3.41 5.73
C THR A 30 -16.76 -2.99 4.72
N ALA A 31 -15.60 -3.62 4.77
CA ALA A 31 -14.52 -3.40 3.82
C ALA A 31 -15.13 -3.62 2.44
N ALA A 32 -15.46 -2.53 1.76
CA ALA A 32 -15.92 -2.57 0.39
C ALA A 32 -14.75 -3.14 -0.39
N LYS A 33 -14.85 -4.42 -0.74
CA LYS A 33 -13.92 -5.08 -1.63
C LYS A 33 -14.13 -4.38 -2.97
N THR A 34 -13.32 -3.34 -3.21
CA THR A 34 -13.29 -2.60 -4.46
C THR A 34 -13.20 -3.63 -5.58
N ARG A 35 -14.32 -3.80 -6.29
CA ARG A 35 -14.40 -4.70 -7.43
C ARG A 35 -13.43 -4.13 -8.45
N ARG A 36 -12.22 -4.71 -8.51
CA ARG A 36 -11.20 -4.33 -9.48
C ARG A 36 -11.85 -4.45 -10.85
N THR A 37 -12.07 -3.32 -11.50
CA THR A 37 -12.48 -3.29 -12.89
C THR A 37 -11.44 -4.06 -13.68
N LYS A 38 -11.89 -5.00 -14.53
CA LYS A 38 -11.00 -5.83 -15.34
C LYS A 38 -10.16 -4.88 -16.20
N LYS A 39 -8.90 -4.68 -15.80
CA LYS A 39 -7.97 -3.87 -16.58
C LYS A 39 -7.57 -4.70 -17.80
N THR A 40 -7.42 -4.04 -18.92
CA THR A 40 -6.85 -4.64 -20.13
C THR A 40 -5.48 -4.00 -20.30
N ILE A 41 -4.45 -4.81 -20.49
CA ILE A 41 -3.09 -4.34 -20.77
C ILE A 41 -2.71 -4.69 -22.20
N THR A 42 -1.74 -3.99 -22.76
CA THR A 42 -1.19 -4.30 -24.09
C THR A 42 -0.05 -5.32 -23.99
N SER A 43 0.28 -5.95 -25.12
CA SER A 43 1.46 -6.83 -25.25
C SER A 43 2.76 -6.15 -24.78
N ALA A 44 2.92 -4.86 -25.11
CA ALA A 44 4.09 -4.07 -24.69
C ALA A 44 4.15 -3.86 -23.17
N GLU A 45 2.99 -3.66 -22.53
CA GLU A 45 2.92 -3.54 -21.06
C GLU A 45 3.24 -4.88 -20.39
N ARG A 46 2.77 -6.00 -20.94
CA ARG A 46 3.15 -7.35 -20.49
C ARG A 46 4.68 -7.51 -20.53
N TYR A 47 5.31 -7.13 -21.64
CA TYR A 47 6.75 -7.22 -21.81
C TYR A 47 7.53 -6.42 -20.75
N LYS A 48 7.13 -5.17 -20.48
CA LYS A 48 7.77 -4.33 -19.45
C LYS A 48 7.65 -4.92 -18.04
N MET A 49 6.51 -5.53 -17.72
CA MET A 49 6.34 -6.21 -16.43
C MET A 49 7.24 -7.44 -16.33
N ILE A 50 7.38 -8.21 -17.41
CA ILE A 50 8.29 -9.37 -17.46
C ILE A 50 9.73 -8.92 -17.29
N GLU A 51 10.16 -7.89 -18.03
CA GLU A 51 11.50 -7.31 -17.93
C GLU A 51 11.82 -6.90 -16.50
N THR A 52 10.91 -6.16 -15.86
CA THR A 52 11.08 -5.72 -14.47
C THR A 52 11.15 -6.91 -13.50
N ALA A 53 10.26 -7.90 -13.67
CA ALA A 53 10.24 -9.09 -12.82
C ALA A 53 11.50 -9.94 -13.00
N ALA A 54 11.99 -10.09 -14.23
CA ALA A 54 13.22 -10.82 -14.55
C ALA A 54 14.43 -10.12 -13.94
N TYR A 55 14.52 -8.79 -14.05
CA TYR A 55 15.58 -8.00 -13.42
C TYR A 55 15.58 -8.17 -11.89
N LEU A 56 14.43 -7.98 -11.24
CA LEU A 56 14.32 -8.14 -9.78
C LEU A 56 14.63 -9.58 -9.34
N ARG A 57 14.31 -10.57 -10.16
CA ARG A 57 14.64 -11.96 -9.89
C ARG A 57 16.14 -12.22 -10.02
N ALA A 58 16.77 -11.71 -11.06
CA ALA A 58 18.21 -11.80 -11.22
C ALA A 58 18.92 -11.10 -10.05
N GLU A 59 18.49 -9.88 -9.67
CA GLU A 59 19.02 -9.14 -8.53
C GLU A 59 18.89 -9.92 -7.20
N LYS A 60 17.74 -10.55 -6.94
CA LYS A 60 17.53 -11.40 -5.75
C LYS A 60 18.42 -12.64 -5.71
N ASN A 61 18.92 -13.08 -6.84
CA ASN A 61 19.85 -14.20 -6.97
C ASN A 61 21.28 -13.69 -7.22
N ASP A 62 21.57 -12.43 -6.92
CA ASP A 62 22.87 -11.77 -7.09
C ASP A 62 23.42 -11.89 -8.53
N PHE A 63 22.50 -11.96 -9.51
CA PHE A 63 22.77 -12.22 -10.92
C PHE A 63 23.56 -13.51 -11.20
N GLY A 64 23.57 -14.45 -10.24
CA GLY A 64 24.41 -15.65 -10.28
C GLY A 64 23.88 -16.81 -11.14
N GLY A 65 22.85 -16.58 -11.96
CA GLY A 65 22.20 -17.64 -12.76
C GLY A 65 21.92 -17.21 -14.19
N ASP A 66 21.25 -18.07 -14.96
CA ASP A 66 20.99 -17.83 -16.39
C ASP A 66 19.92 -16.74 -16.59
N PRO A 67 20.22 -15.66 -17.33
CA PRO A 67 19.26 -14.60 -17.67
C PRO A 67 17.98 -15.12 -18.34
N VAL A 68 18.09 -16.12 -19.21
CA VAL A 68 16.95 -16.75 -19.91
C VAL A 68 16.06 -17.48 -18.90
N HIS A 69 16.65 -18.14 -17.91
CA HIS A 69 15.88 -18.80 -16.86
C HIS A 69 15.09 -17.78 -16.04
N TYR A 70 15.71 -16.66 -15.66
CA TYR A 70 15.01 -15.59 -14.93
C TYR A 70 13.88 -14.98 -15.76
N TRP A 71 14.08 -14.82 -17.06
CA TRP A 71 13.05 -14.36 -17.98
C TRP A 71 11.86 -15.33 -18.05
N LEU A 72 12.11 -16.62 -18.25
CA LEU A 72 11.05 -17.65 -18.32
C LEU A 72 10.24 -17.74 -17.02
N GLU A 73 10.89 -17.63 -15.87
CA GLU A 73 10.19 -17.60 -14.59
C GLU A 73 9.39 -16.32 -14.40
N ALA A 74 9.93 -15.17 -14.82
CA ALA A 74 9.22 -13.89 -14.80
C ALA A 74 7.98 -13.91 -15.72
N GLU A 75 8.06 -14.53 -16.90
CA GLU A 75 6.89 -14.71 -17.77
C GLU A 75 5.76 -15.46 -17.08
N LYS A 76 6.09 -16.61 -16.47
CA LYS A 76 5.11 -17.42 -15.72
C LYS A 76 4.51 -16.63 -14.56
N GLU A 77 5.33 -15.88 -13.85
CA GLU A 77 4.88 -15.08 -12.71
C GLU A 77 3.92 -13.96 -13.13
N VAL A 78 4.29 -13.19 -14.16
CA VAL A 78 3.45 -12.11 -14.70
C VAL A 78 2.15 -12.66 -15.25
N ASP A 79 2.19 -13.76 -16.01
CA ASP A 79 0.97 -14.38 -16.55
C ASP A 79 0.05 -14.88 -15.43
N ALA A 80 0.61 -15.49 -14.38
CA ALA A 80 -0.17 -15.89 -13.21
C ALA A 80 -0.79 -14.68 -12.48
N GLN A 81 -0.04 -13.59 -12.32
CA GLN A 81 -0.54 -12.35 -11.70
C GLN A 81 -1.67 -11.72 -12.51
N LEU A 82 -1.56 -11.72 -13.84
CA LEU A 82 -2.59 -11.19 -14.75
C LEU A 82 -3.84 -12.06 -14.75
N ALA A 83 -3.68 -13.38 -14.79
CA ALA A 83 -4.77 -14.33 -14.68
C ALA A 83 -5.50 -14.18 -13.34
N ALA A 84 -4.77 -14.13 -12.23
CA ALA A 84 -5.32 -13.96 -10.88
C ALA A 84 -6.03 -12.60 -10.70
N SER A 85 -5.53 -11.55 -11.37
CA SER A 85 -6.12 -10.21 -11.33
C SER A 85 -7.29 -10.03 -12.31
N GLY A 86 -7.59 -11.04 -13.13
CA GLY A 86 -8.62 -10.95 -14.17
C GLY A 86 -8.30 -9.92 -15.26
N VAL A 87 -7.02 -9.62 -15.44
CA VAL A 87 -6.51 -8.66 -16.42
C VAL A 87 -6.37 -9.37 -17.76
N LYS A 88 -6.91 -8.78 -18.83
CA LYS A 88 -6.78 -9.33 -20.18
C LYS A 88 -5.60 -8.68 -20.90
N VAL A 89 -4.78 -9.49 -21.57
CA VAL A 89 -3.76 -8.98 -22.48
C VAL A 89 -4.38 -8.81 -23.87
N LYS A 90 -4.24 -7.63 -24.46
CA LYS A 90 -4.66 -7.34 -25.82
C LYS A 90 -3.43 -7.29 -26.71
N SER A 91 -3.53 -8.03 -27.81
CA SER A 91 -2.50 -8.19 -28.85
C SER A 91 -2.07 -6.85 -29.41
#